data_AF-A0A7S1MWY4-F1
#
_entry.id   AF-A0A7S1MWY4-F1
#
_cell.length_a   1.000
_cell.length_b   1.000
_cell.length_c   1.000
_cell.angle_alpha   90.00
_cell.angle_beta   90.00
_cell.angle_gamma   90.00
#
_symmetry.space_group_name_H-M   'P 1'
#
loop_
_entity.id
_entity.type
_entity.pdbx_description
1 polymer ?
#
loop_
_entity_poly.entity_id
_entity_poly.type
_entity_poly.pdbx_seq_one_letter_code
_entity_poly.pdbx_strand_id
1 'polypeptide(L)'
;MPGGKDVTCLVPCADMCNHDPHAQLSKPRYSAAQARPCLEFHTLCPIKKGTQVYLNYGALPNEQLLLYYGFTMHNNPYDSVTLEIEPPEDDSLHMVKTLMLSHCGLSSEHILRMQGPLSPRLIAAFRICFLSESDLDLECDPEAGPVSPDNEEMAVEAMVGGFRSMLQAFATTIEDD
;
A
#
# COMPACT_ATOMS: atom_id res chain seq x y z
N MET A 1 6.62 -24.58 -5.60
CA MET A 1 6.19 -25.92 -6.07
C MET A 1 4.70 -26.05 -5.73
N PRO A 2 3.82 -26.51 -6.63
CA PRO A 2 2.44 -26.76 -6.26
C PRO A 2 2.43 -27.82 -5.14
N GLY A 3 1.97 -27.46 -3.94
CA GLY A 3 1.88 -28.35 -2.78
C GLY A 3 3.08 -28.37 -1.82
N GLY A 4 4.14 -27.60 -2.09
CA GLY A 4 5.24 -27.43 -1.12
C GLY A 4 4.89 -26.38 -0.06
N LYS A 5 5.23 -26.63 1.21
CA LYS A 5 5.16 -25.60 2.25
C LYS A 5 6.29 -24.60 2.05
N ASP A 6 5.98 -23.31 2.11
CA ASP A 6 6.99 -22.26 2.17
C ASP A 6 7.72 -22.35 3.52
N VAL A 7 9.04 -22.15 3.49
CA VAL A 7 9.90 -22.24 4.67
C VAL A 7 10.74 -20.97 4.75
N THR A 8 10.69 -20.30 5.90
CA THR A 8 11.58 -19.19 6.21
C THR A 8 12.96 -19.72 6.55
N CYS A 9 14.00 -19.20 5.90
CA CYS A 9 15.39 -19.58 6.14
C CYS A 9 16.32 -18.39 5.99
N LEU A 10 17.50 -18.49 6.61
CA LEU A 10 18.62 -17.61 6.33
C LEU A 10 19.42 -18.20 5.17
N VAL A 11 19.81 -17.36 4.22
CA VAL A 11 20.56 -17.77 3.03
C VAL A 11 21.91 -17.06 3.05
N PRO A 12 22.96 -17.72 3.58
CA PRO A 12 24.28 -17.13 3.64
C PRO A 12 24.73 -16.60 2.29
N CYS A 13 25.45 -15.49 2.31
CA CYS A 13 25.91 -14.73 1.15
C CYS A 13 24.83 -13.92 0.45
N ALA A 14 23.63 -14.47 0.24
CA ALA A 14 22.52 -13.72 -0.35
C ALA A 14 21.98 -12.67 0.64
N ASP A 15 21.98 -12.99 1.93
CA ASP A 15 21.62 -12.10 3.03
C ASP A 15 22.53 -10.86 3.18
N MET A 16 23.71 -10.86 2.56
CA MET A 16 24.60 -9.69 2.52
C MET A 16 24.22 -8.66 1.44
N CYS A 17 23.32 -8.99 0.50
CA CYS A 17 22.95 -8.09 -0.58
C CYS A 17 21.96 -7.03 -0.10
N ASN A 18 22.29 -5.76 -0.29
CA ASN A 18 21.44 -4.62 0.11
C ASN A 18 20.22 -4.44 -0.80
N HIS A 19 19.25 -3.66 -0.32
CA HIS A 19 18.03 -3.33 -1.06
C HIS A 19 18.24 -2.26 -2.13
N ASP A 20 17.65 -2.46 -3.31
CA ASP A 20 17.33 -1.40 -4.27
C ASP A 20 16.00 -1.73 -5.00
N PRO A 21 15.06 -0.79 -5.18
CA PRO A 21 13.85 -0.98 -5.99
C PRO A 21 14.14 -1.41 -7.43
N HIS A 22 15.27 -0.96 -7.98
CA HIS A 22 15.79 -1.25 -9.31
C HIS A 22 16.94 -2.27 -9.28
N ALA A 23 16.94 -3.15 -8.28
CA ALA A 23 17.94 -4.19 -8.11
C ALA A 23 18.22 -5.01 -9.38
N GLN A 24 19.48 -5.41 -9.53
CA GLN A 24 19.96 -6.13 -10.71
C GLN A 24 19.70 -7.63 -10.61
N LEU A 25 19.44 -8.16 -9.42
CA LEU A 25 19.18 -9.58 -9.20
C LEU A 25 17.68 -9.92 -9.28
N SER A 26 17.38 -11.10 -9.81
CA SER A 26 16.05 -11.67 -9.80
C SER A 26 15.55 -11.99 -8.40
N LYS A 27 14.24 -12.20 -8.27
CA LYS A 27 13.70 -12.92 -7.11
C LYS A 27 14.36 -14.31 -7.00
N PRO A 28 14.55 -14.84 -5.77
CA PRO A 28 15.15 -16.15 -5.58
C PRO A 28 14.31 -17.25 -6.22
N ARG A 29 14.98 -18.19 -6.89
CA ARG A 29 14.34 -19.40 -7.43
C ARG A 29 14.97 -20.63 -6.81
N TYR A 30 14.15 -21.51 -6.23
CA TYR A 30 14.63 -22.80 -5.76
C TYR A 30 14.78 -23.78 -6.93
N SER A 31 15.99 -24.30 -7.11
CA SER A 31 16.36 -25.21 -8.19
C SER A 31 16.54 -26.61 -7.63
N ALA A 32 15.48 -27.42 -7.72
CA ALA A 32 15.48 -28.79 -7.20
C ALA A 32 16.07 -29.83 -8.17
N ALA A 33 16.17 -29.48 -9.46
CA ALA A 33 16.54 -30.42 -10.53
C ALA A 33 18.06 -30.58 -10.72
N GLN A 34 18.88 -29.83 -9.99
CA GLN A 34 20.32 -29.94 -10.05
C GLN A 34 20.85 -31.04 -9.13
N ALA A 35 22.04 -31.56 -9.44
CA ALA A 35 22.75 -32.52 -8.58
C ALA A 35 23.00 -31.98 -7.15
N ARG A 36 22.94 -30.66 -6.97
CA ARG A 36 22.94 -29.99 -5.68
C ARG A 36 21.80 -28.95 -5.67
N PRO A 37 20.68 -29.22 -4.97
CA PRO A 37 19.61 -28.26 -4.86
C PRO A 37 20.09 -26.96 -4.22
N CYS A 38 19.69 -25.83 -4.79
CA CYS A 38 20.16 -24.52 -4.34
C CYS A 38 19.12 -23.44 -4.59
N LEU A 39 19.33 -22.30 -3.93
CA LEU A 39 18.64 -21.06 -4.26
C LEU A 39 19.45 -20.32 -5.30
N GLU A 40 18.83 -19.99 -6.42
CA GLU A 40 19.45 -19.29 -7.54
C GLU A 40 18.96 -17.84 -7.61
N PHE A 41 19.90 -16.94 -7.86
CA PHE A 41 19.65 -15.55 -8.20
C PHE A 41 20.31 -15.28 -9.56
N HIS A 42 19.56 -14.73 -10.49
CA HIS A 42 20.04 -14.44 -11.84
C HIS A 42 20.14 -12.93 -12.04
N THR A 43 21.20 -12.47 -12.70
CA THR A 43 21.32 -11.06 -13.08
C THR A 43 20.33 -10.73 -14.20
N LEU A 44 19.53 -9.70 -14.00
CA LEU A 44 18.54 -9.19 -14.96
C LEU A 44 19.14 -8.21 -15.97
N CYS A 45 20.31 -7.66 -15.66
CA CYS A 45 21.04 -6.73 -16.50
C CYS A 45 22.57 -6.89 -16.31
N PRO A 46 23.40 -6.39 -17.25
CA PRO A 46 24.85 -6.38 -17.08
C PRO A 46 25.27 -5.56 -15.85
N ILE A 47 26.15 -6.11 -15.02
CA ILE A 47 26.66 -5.43 -13.82
C ILE A 47 28.13 -5.05 -14.04
N LYS A 48 28.45 -3.78 -13.82
CA LYS A 48 29.82 -3.27 -13.97
C LYS A 48 30.71 -3.83 -12.86
N LYS A 49 31.92 -4.29 -13.22
CA LYS A 49 32.90 -4.75 -12.23
C LYS A 49 33.18 -3.66 -11.18
N GLY A 50 33.15 -4.04 -9.92
CA GLY A 50 33.45 -3.15 -8.78
C GLY A 50 32.24 -2.36 -8.26
N THR A 51 31.05 -2.52 -8.84
CA THR A 51 29.81 -1.95 -8.28
C THR A 51 29.14 -2.93 -7.33
N GLN A 52 28.39 -2.39 -6.38
CA GLN A 52 27.53 -3.18 -5.51
C GLN A 52 26.43 -3.90 -6.32
N VAL A 53 26.06 -5.09 -5.83
CA VAL A 53 24.96 -5.89 -6.35
C VAL A 53 23.82 -5.82 -5.35
N TYR A 54 22.62 -5.53 -5.82
CA TYR A 54 21.45 -5.31 -4.98
C TYR A 54 20.38 -6.37 -5.21
N LEU A 55 19.55 -6.60 -4.19
CA LEU A 55 18.30 -7.34 -4.23
C LEU A 55 17.11 -6.37 -4.08
N ASN A 56 15.95 -6.74 -4.61
CA ASN A 56 14.71 -6.07 -4.26
C ASN A 56 14.04 -6.86 -3.13
N TYR A 57 13.91 -6.27 -1.94
CA TYR A 57 13.31 -6.89 -0.75
C TYR A 57 11.78 -6.95 -0.83
N GLY A 58 11.18 -6.20 -1.75
CA GLY A 58 9.75 -6.08 -1.93
C GLY A 58 9.34 -4.62 -2.16
N ALA A 59 8.05 -4.43 -2.45
CA ALA A 59 7.43 -3.11 -2.51
C ALA A 59 7.06 -2.65 -1.08
N LEU A 60 8.08 -2.34 -0.28
CA LEU A 60 7.94 -2.03 1.14
C LEU A 60 7.97 -0.50 1.37
N PRO A 61 7.02 0.07 2.14
CA PRO A 61 7.09 1.46 2.56
C PRO A 61 8.21 1.69 3.58
N ASN A 62 8.61 2.95 3.79
CA ASN A 62 9.73 3.28 4.68
C ASN A 62 9.47 2.87 6.14
N GLU A 63 8.22 2.90 6.59
CA GLU A 63 7.84 2.39 7.92
C GLU A 63 8.26 0.92 8.11
N GLN A 64 7.97 0.06 7.12
CA GLN A 64 8.32 -1.36 7.19
C GLN A 64 9.82 -1.60 6.98
N LEU A 65 10.48 -0.83 6.12
CA LEU A 65 11.94 -0.88 5.97
C LEU A 65 12.63 -0.52 7.30
N LEU A 66 12.15 0.51 7.98
CA LEU A 66 12.69 0.93 9.27
C LEU A 66 12.45 -0.15 10.33
N LEU A 67 11.21 -0.64 10.45
CA LEU A 67 10.83 -1.61 11.48
C LEU A 67 11.53 -2.97 11.32
N TYR A 68 11.61 -3.49 10.10
CA TYR A 68 12.10 -4.85 9.85
C TYR A 68 13.54 -4.94 9.37
N TYR A 69 14.09 -3.86 8.80
CA TYR A 69 15.43 -3.84 8.22
C TYR A 69 16.35 -2.76 8.81
N GLY A 70 15.82 -1.83 9.62
CA GLY A 70 16.61 -0.81 10.32
C GLY A 70 17.12 0.32 9.44
N PHE A 71 16.49 0.59 8.29
CA PHE A 71 16.83 1.72 7.43
C PHE A 71 15.60 2.29 6.73
N THR A 72 15.69 3.54 6.24
CA THR A 72 14.73 4.12 5.30
C THR A 72 15.41 4.46 3.98
N MET A 73 14.61 4.65 2.94
CA MET A 73 15.08 5.05 1.63
C MET A 73 14.56 6.44 1.27
N HIS A 74 15.48 7.30 0.83
CA HIS A 74 15.13 8.56 0.21
C HIS A 74 14.44 8.30 -1.14
N ASN A 75 13.33 9.00 -1.42
CA ASN A 75 12.52 8.83 -2.62
C ASN A 75 12.10 7.36 -2.88
N ASN A 76 11.72 6.63 -1.83
CA ASN A 76 11.20 5.28 -1.97
C ASN A 76 9.92 5.29 -2.85
N PRO A 77 9.91 4.61 -4.01
CA PRO A 77 8.75 4.61 -4.91
C PRO A 77 7.55 3.83 -4.37
N TYR A 78 7.75 3.09 -3.27
CA TYR A 78 6.72 2.31 -2.59
C TYR A 78 6.28 2.93 -1.28
N ASP A 79 6.72 4.16 -0.98
CA ASP A 79 6.38 4.81 0.27
C ASP A 79 4.89 5.12 0.36
N SER A 80 4.33 4.87 1.53
CA SER A 80 2.91 5.02 1.77
C SER A 80 2.60 5.11 3.26
N VAL A 81 1.46 5.71 3.56
CA VAL A 81 0.84 5.65 4.89
C VAL A 81 -0.45 4.86 4.83
N THR A 82 -0.75 4.16 5.92
CA THR A 82 -2.01 3.44 6.09
C THR A 82 -3.05 4.38 6.69
N LEU A 83 -4.27 4.33 6.15
CA LEU A 83 -5.43 5.10 6.58
C LEU A 83 -6.53 4.14 7.03
N GLU A 84 -7.24 4.48 8.09
CA GLU A 84 -8.45 3.79 8.52
C GLU A 84 -9.66 4.64 8.15
N ILE A 85 -10.53 4.13 7.26
CA ILE A 85 -11.73 4.81 6.77
C ILE A 85 -12.94 3.96 7.11
N GLU A 86 -13.76 4.47 8.04
CA GLU A 86 -14.97 3.80 8.50
C GLU A 86 -16.10 4.82 8.72
N PRO A 87 -17.37 4.44 8.53
CA PRO A 87 -18.50 5.27 8.91
C PRO A 87 -18.52 5.46 10.44
N PRO A 88 -18.78 6.67 10.95
CA PRO A 88 -18.90 6.89 12.39
C PRO A 88 -19.94 5.96 13.03
N GLU A 89 -19.70 5.50 14.26
CA GLU A 89 -20.63 4.59 14.96
C GLU A 89 -21.98 5.24 15.28
N ASP A 90 -22.01 6.57 15.40
CA ASP A 90 -23.21 7.37 15.68
C ASP A 90 -23.95 7.84 14.42
N ASP A 91 -23.46 7.47 13.22
CA ASP A 91 -24.13 7.76 11.95
C ASP A 91 -25.44 6.97 11.83
N SER A 92 -26.55 7.64 11.51
CA SER A 92 -27.86 6.99 11.35
C SER A 92 -27.88 5.92 10.26
N LEU A 93 -26.99 6.03 9.27
CA LEU A 93 -26.79 5.10 8.17
C LEU A 93 -25.58 4.17 8.38
N HIS A 94 -24.96 4.15 9.57
CA HIS A 94 -23.76 3.36 9.86
C HIS A 94 -23.86 1.92 9.34
N MET A 95 -24.93 1.20 9.69
CA MET A 95 -25.12 -0.19 9.28
C MET A 95 -25.21 -0.34 7.76
N VAL A 96 -25.89 0.58 7.07
CA VAL A 96 -26.02 0.56 5.60
C VAL A 96 -24.67 0.84 4.94
N LYS A 97 -23.95 1.86 5.38
CA LYS A 97 -22.63 2.23 4.86
C LYS A 97 -21.60 1.11 5.06
N THR A 98 -21.57 0.50 6.24
CA THR A 98 -20.69 -0.64 6.55
C THR A 98 -21.01 -1.86 5.67
N LEU A 99 -22.29 -2.16 5.45
CA LEU A 99 -22.70 -3.22 4.53
C LEU A 99 -22.30 -2.92 3.08
N MET A 100 -22.42 -1.67 2.63
CA MET A 100 -22.00 -1.26 1.28
C MET A 100 -20.48 -1.36 1.10
N LEU A 101 -19.68 -0.92 2.07
CA LEU A 101 -18.22 -1.11 2.05
C LEU A 101 -17.87 -2.59 1.88
N SER A 102 -18.48 -3.47 2.69
CA SER A 102 -18.27 -4.91 2.59
C SER A 102 -18.72 -5.49 1.25
N HIS A 103 -19.84 -5.01 0.71
CA HIS A 103 -20.37 -5.47 -0.58
C HIS A 103 -19.43 -5.10 -1.75
N CYS A 104 -18.82 -3.92 -1.71
CA CYS A 104 -17.80 -3.46 -2.65
C CYS A 104 -16.41 -4.09 -2.38
N GLY A 105 -16.29 -4.97 -1.38
CA GLY A 105 -15.04 -5.60 -0.96
C GLY A 105 -14.02 -4.59 -0.41
N LEU A 106 -14.46 -3.43 0.06
CA LEU A 106 -13.61 -2.40 0.64
C LEU A 106 -13.37 -2.74 2.12
N SER A 107 -12.10 -2.91 2.48
CA SER A 107 -11.66 -2.93 3.88
C SER A 107 -11.66 -1.52 4.45
N SER A 108 -11.64 -1.39 5.77
CA SER A 108 -11.42 -0.11 6.42
C SER A 108 -9.98 0.39 6.26
N GLU A 109 -9.03 -0.53 6.14
CA GLU A 109 -7.63 -0.18 5.86
C GLU A 109 -7.44 0.20 4.39
N HIS A 110 -6.88 1.39 4.16
CA HIS A 110 -6.53 1.91 2.85
C HIS A 110 -5.09 2.43 2.81
N ILE A 111 -4.47 2.39 1.64
CA ILE A 111 -3.09 2.83 1.44
C ILE A 111 -3.07 4.16 0.69
N LEU A 112 -2.51 5.20 1.30
CA LEU A 112 -2.18 6.47 0.65
C LEU A 112 -0.71 6.46 0.22
N ARG A 113 -0.47 6.43 -1.08
CA ARG A 113 0.88 6.42 -1.65
C ARG A 113 1.38 7.85 -1.85
N MET A 114 2.68 8.06 -1.65
CA MET A 114 3.28 9.36 -1.89
C MET A 114 3.24 9.71 -3.39
N GLN A 115 3.56 8.75 -4.26
CA GLN A 115 3.54 8.95 -5.71
C GLN A 115 2.31 8.31 -6.37
N GLY A 116 1.78 8.99 -7.38
CA GLY A 116 0.69 8.50 -8.21
C GLY A 116 -0.69 9.04 -7.81
N PRO A 117 -1.75 8.65 -8.53
CA PRO A 117 -3.10 9.05 -8.20
C PRO A 117 -3.59 8.35 -6.92
N LEU A 118 -4.59 8.94 -6.27
CA LEU A 118 -5.32 8.29 -5.19
C LEU A 118 -5.95 6.99 -5.70
N SER A 119 -6.01 5.98 -4.82
CA SER A 119 -6.68 4.73 -5.13
C SER A 119 -8.18 4.98 -5.36
N PRO A 120 -8.78 4.48 -6.46
CA PRO A 120 -10.23 4.51 -6.64
C PRO A 120 -10.99 3.89 -5.45
N ARG A 121 -10.39 2.88 -4.80
CA ARG A 121 -10.94 2.24 -3.61
C ARG A 121 -10.98 3.16 -2.39
N LEU A 122 -9.95 3.99 -2.21
CA LEU A 122 -9.93 5.00 -1.15
C LEU A 122 -11.02 6.06 -1.40
N ILE A 123 -11.14 6.52 -2.64
CA ILE A 123 -12.17 7.50 -3.03
C ILE A 123 -13.58 6.91 -2.83
N ALA A 124 -13.80 5.67 -3.26
CA ALA A 124 -15.06 4.95 -3.06
C ALA A 124 -15.44 4.82 -1.58
N ALA A 125 -14.46 4.53 -0.71
CA ALA A 125 -14.70 4.45 0.73
C ALA A 125 -15.17 5.78 1.31
N PHE A 126 -14.55 6.91 0.91
CA PHE A 126 -15.05 8.24 1.29
C PHE A 126 -16.46 8.49 0.75
N ARG A 127 -16.73 8.20 -0.53
CA ARG A 127 -18.09 8.34 -1.10
C ARG A 127 -19.13 7.59 -0.29
N ILE A 128 -18.85 6.33 0.08
CA ILE A 128 -19.74 5.50 0.88
C ILE A 128 -19.92 6.06 2.30
N CYS A 129 -18.83 6.48 2.96
CA CYS A 129 -18.89 7.06 4.30
C CYS A 129 -19.73 8.35 4.35
N PHE A 130 -19.82 9.08 3.23
CA PHE A 130 -20.56 10.33 3.12
C PHE A 130 -21.89 10.21 2.36
N LEU A 131 -22.42 9.00 2.18
CA LEU A 131 -23.78 8.82 1.63
C LEU A 131 -24.84 9.47 2.52
N SER A 132 -25.80 10.12 1.87
CA SER A 132 -27.05 10.59 2.46
C SER A 132 -28.21 9.63 2.15
N GLU A 133 -29.36 9.83 2.80
CA GLU A 133 -30.56 9.02 2.51
C GLU A 133 -30.99 9.13 1.03
N SER A 134 -30.83 10.31 0.42
CA SER A 134 -31.15 10.52 -1.00
C SER A 134 -30.22 9.81 -1.98
N ASP A 135 -29.04 9.40 -1.53
CA ASP A 135 -28.07 8.70 -2.39
C ASP A 135 -28.35 7.18 -2.45
N LEU A 136 -29.11 6.62 -1.50
CA LEU A 136 -29.32 5.18 -1.37
C LEU A 136 -30.13 4.56 -2.53
N ASP A 137 -30.94 5.38 -3.21
CA ASP A 137 -31.75 4.95 -4.35
C ASP A 137 -30.99 5.03 -5.68
N LEU A 138 -29.76 5.55 -5.69
CA LEU A 138 -28.96 5.72 -6.90
C LEU A 138 -28.18 4.45 -7.24
N GLU A 139 -28.52 3.82 -8.38
CA GLU A 139 -27.71 2.73 -8.94
C GLU A 139 -26.42 3.28 -9.55
N CYS A 140 -25.37 3.34 -8.74
CA CYS A 140 -24.03 3.74 -9.18
C CYS A 140 -22.97 2.84 -8.54
N ASP A 141 -21.80 2.79 -9.19
CA ASP A 141 -20.60 2.17 -8.62
C ASP A 141 -19.71 3.28 -8.05
N PRO A 142 -19.57 3.39 -6.71
CA PRO A 142 -18.74 4.41 -6.08
C PRO A 142 -17.26 4.34 -6.46
N GLU A 143 -16.77 3.22 -6.97
CA GLU A 143 -15.39 3.10 -7.49
C GLU A 143 -15.26 3.63 -8.92
N ALA A 144 -16.32 3.49 -9.73
CA ALA A 144 -16.33 3.93 -11.13
C ALA A 144 -16.52 5.44 -11.29
N GLY A 145 -17.23 6.09 -10.35
CA GLY A 145 -17.50 7.53 -10.45
C GLY A 145 -18.27 8.11 -9.27
N PRO A 146 -18.55 9.42 -9.33
CA PRO A 146 -19.35 10.12 -8.33
C PRO A 146 -20.74 9.50 -8.17
N VAL A 147 -21.23 9.42 -6.93
CA VAL A 147 -22.58 8.94 -6.61
C VAL A 147 -23.61 10.03 -6.95
N SER A 148 -23.38 11.22 -6.43
CA SER A 148 -24.13 12.45 -6.72
C SER A 148 -23.18 13.65 -6.62
N PRO A 149 -23.51 14.82 -7.20
CA PRO A 149 -22.68 16.01 -7.05
C PRO A 149 -22.44 16.40 -5.59
N ASP A 150 -23.50 16.35 -4.77
CA ASP A 150 -23.44 16.73 -3.35
C ASP A 150 -22.58 15.73 -2.55
N ASN A 151 -22.74 14.42 -2.80
CA ASN A 151 -21.90 13.39 -2.17
C ASN A 151 -20.42 13.56 -2.52
N GLU A 152 -20.11 13.87 -3.79
CA GLU A 152 -18.72 14.06 -4.23
C GLU A 152 -18.08 15.27 -3.55
N GLU A 153 -18.81 16.38 -3.43
CA GLU A 153 -18.35 17.57 -2.70
C GLU A 153 -18.06 17.24 -1.24
N MET A 154 -19.01 16.60 -0.55
CA MET A 154 -18.84 16.21 0.86
C MET A 154 -17.67 15.23 1.06
N ALA A 155 -17.53 14.23 0.19
CA ALA A 155 -16.45 13.25 0.27
C ALA A 155 -15.06 13.90 0.09
N VAL A 156 -14.94 14.83 -0.86
CA VAL A 156 -13.69 15.57 -1.10
C VAL A 156 -13.37 16.50 0.06
N GLU A 157 -14.35 17.26 0.55
CA GLU A 157 -14.16 18.16 1.69
C GLU A 157 -13.72 17.39 2.94
N ALA A 158 -14.36 16.25 3.21
CA ALA A 158 -14.01 15.38 4.33
C ALA A 158 -12.61 14.80 4.20
N MET A 159 -12.22 14.32 3.00
CA MET A 159 -10.88 13.80 2.76
C MET A 159 -9.81 14.86 2.97
N VAL A 160 -10.00 16.06 2.41
CA VAL A 160 -9.05 17.18 2.57
C VAL A 160 -9.00 17.64 4.03
N GLY A 161 -10.15 17.73 4.70
CA GLY A 161 -10.24 18.07 6.11
C GLY A 161 -9.52 17.04 7.00
N GLY A 162 -9.75 15.75 6.76
CA GLY A 162 -9.10 14.65 7.45
C GLY A 162 -7.58 14.69 7.31
N PHE A 163 -7.07 14.84 6.08
CA PHE A 163 -5.63 14.94 5.85
C PHE A 163 -5.00 16.17 6.51
N ARG A 164 -5.67 17.32 6.51
CA ARG A 164 -5.19 18.50 7.24
C ARG A 164 -5.12 18.26 8.74
N SER A 165 -6.14 17.63 9.32
CA SER A 165 -6.16 17.28 10.74
C SER A 165 -5.04 16.30 11.09
N MET A 166 -4.78 15.29 10.24
CA MET A 166 -3.65 14.38 10.40
C MET A 166 -2.31 15.12 10.37
N LEU A 167 -2.11 16.03 9.43
CA LEU A 167 -0.88 16.83 9.34
C LEU A 167 -0.68 17.72 10.57
N GLN A 168 -1.75 18.32 11.09
CA GLN A 168 -1.70 19.15 12.31
C GLN A 168 -1.43 18.35 13.59
N ALA A 169 -1.60 17.03 13.57
CA ALA A 169 -1.32 16.18 14.71
C ALA A 169 0.19 15.90 14.92
N PHE A 170 1.02 16.19 13.91
CA PHE A 170 2.48 16.08 14.05
C PHE A 170 3.05 17.20 14.91
N ALA A 171 4.10 16.89 15.67
CA ALA A 171 4.75 17.85 16.57
C ALA A 171 5.65 18.86 15.84
N THR A 172 6.06 18.55 14.61
CA THR A 172 6.97 19.34 13.77
C THR A 172 6.37 19.52 12.37
N THR A 173 6.85 20.52 11.63
CA THR A 173 6.53 20.68 10.20
C THR A 173 7.62 20.08 9.32
N ILE A 174 7.36 19.98 8.02
CA ILE A 174 8.34 19.49 7.04
C ILE A 174 9.59 20.38 7.00
N GLU A 175 9.46 21.67 7.28
CA GLU A 175 10.60 22.60 7.33
C GLU A 175 11.47 22.45 8.58
N ASP A 176 10.93 21.85 9.64
CA ASP A 176 11.63 21.64 10.92
C ASP A 176 12.39 20.29 10.97
N ASP A 177 12.04 19.33 10.10
CA ASP A 177 12.63 17.98 9.99
C ASP A 177 13.93 17.94 9.16
#